data_AF-A0A6V8SEG7-F1
#
_entry.id   AF-A0A6V8SEG7-F1
#
_cell.length_a   1.000
_cell.length_b   1.000
_cell.length_c   1.000
_cell.angle_alpha   90.00
_cell.angle_beta   90.00
_cell.angle_gamma   90.00
#
_symmetry.space_group_name_H-M   'P 1'
#
loop_
_entity.id
_entity.type
_entity.pdbx_description
1 polymer ?
#
loop_
_entity_poly.entity_id
_entity_poly.type
_entity_poly.pdbx_seq_one_letter_code
_entity_poly.pdbx_strand_id
1 'polypeptide(L)' 'MRGIIDFVNSEQGKKTKDLSYLVMFFILIILPAINFISKYISNAYFYIFLIIVFHFVVVGYLIYVIKAFLKYKRISNN' A
#
# COMPACT_ATOMS: atom_id res chain seq x y z
N MET A 1 9.99 25.01 -7.53
CA MET A 1 8.51 24.98 -7.51
C MET A 1 7.89 24.53 -8.83
N ARG A 2 8.23 25.10 -10.00
CA ARG A 2 7.69 24.63 -11.31
C ARG A 2 7.86 23.12 -11.57
N GLY A 3 9.05 22.56 -11.37
CA GLY A 3 9.27 21.12 -11.60
C GLY A 3 8.40 20.16 -10.78
N ILE A 4 7.95 20.55 -9.58
CA ILE A 4 7.01 19.73 -8.78
C ILE A 4 5.59 19.83 -9.36
N ILE A 5 5.20 21.02 -9.79
CA ILE A 5 3.90 21.27 -10.43
C ILE A 5 3.83 20.53 -11.77
N ASP A 6 4.91 20.56 -12.56
CA ASP A 6 5.02 19.85 -13.83
C ASP A 6 4.99 18.33 -13.60
N PHE A 7 5.66 17.84 -12.55
CA PHE A 7 5.60 16.43 -12.15
C PHE A 7 4.20 16.00 -11.72
N VAL A 8 3.51 16.75 -10.86
CA VAL A 8 2.14 16.43 -10.38
C VAL A 8 1.13 16.38 -11.53
N ASN A 9 1.30 17.23 -12.54
CA ASN A 9 0.41 17.27 -13.71
C ASN A 9 0.77 16.26 -14.80
N SER A 10 1.98 15.69 -14.76
CA SER A 10 2.37 14.60 -15.65
C SER A 10 1.50 13.35 -15.45
N GLU A 11 1.37 12.50 -16.46
CA GLU A 11 0.65 11.22 -16.34
C GLU A 11 1.20 10.34 -15.21
N GLN A 12 2.52 10.39 -15.02
CA GLN A 12 3.19 9.63 -13.96
C GLN A 12 2.85 10.19 -12.57
N GLY A 13 2.81 11.52 -12.41
CA GLY A 13 2.35 12.16 -11.19
C GLY A 13 0.89 11.86 -10.86
N LYS A 14 0.01 11.86 -11.87
CA LYS A 14 -1.40 11.46 -11.71
C LYS A 14 -1.52 10.01 -11.24
N LYS A 15 -0.78 9.08 -11.85
CA LYS A 15 -0.77 7.66 -11.45
C LYS A 15 -0.26 7.45 -10.03
N THR A 16 0.78 8.18 -9.61
CA THR A 16 1.28 8.14 -8.24
C THR A 16 0.23 8.69 -7.25
N LYS A 17 -0.44 9.79 -7.61
CA LYS A 17 -1.50 10.39 -6.80
C LYS A 17 -2.69 9.45 -6.62
N ASP A 18 -3.12 8.77 -7.68
CA ASP A 18 -4.21 7.79 -7.65
C ASP A 18 -3.85 6.60 -6.73
N LEU A 19 -2.61 6.12 -6.79
CA LEU A 19 -2.11 5.08 -5.89
C LEU A 19 -2.09 5.57 -4.43
N SER A 20 -1.63 6.79 -4.17
CA SER A 20 -1.62 7.37 -2.83
C SER A 20 -3.02 7.53 -2.27
N TYR A 21 -4.01 7.93 -3.07
CA TYR A 21 -5.41 7.98 -2.65
C TYR A 21 -5.99 6.61 -2.34
N LEU A 22 -5.67 5.61 -3.16
CA LEU A 22 -6.09 4.24 -2.91
C LEU A 22 -5.54 3.72 -1.58
N VAL A 23 -4.26 3.97 -1.28
CA VAL A 23 -3.64 3.62 0.01
C VAL A 23 -4.33 4.36 1.16
N MET A 24 -4.57 5.66 1.02
CA MET A 24 -5.22 6.47 2.04
C MET A 24 -6.66 6.01 2.32
N PHE A 25 -7.40 5.61 1.29
CA PHE A 25 -8.72 5.01 1.41
C PHE A 25 -8.69 3.71 2.22
N PHE A 26 -7.74 2.80 1.97
CA PHE A 26 -7.61 1.58 2.77
C PHE A 26 -7.27 1.86 4.23
N ILE A 27 -6.39 2.82 4.51
CA ILE A 27 -6.05 3.22 5.89
C ILE A 27 -7.29 3.74 6.62
N LEU A 28 -8.11 4.57 5.96
CA LEU A 28 -9.33 5.13 6.53
C LEU A 28 -10.39 4.07 6.85
N ILE A 29 -10.39 2.93 6.18
CA ILE A 29 -11.31 1.81 6.47
C ILE A 29 -10.73 0.87 7.54
N ILE A 30 -9.42 0.60 7.48
CA ILE A 30 -8.74 -0.34 8.36
C ILE A 30 -8.65 0.20 9.80
N LEU A 31 -8.33 1.47 10.01
CA LEU A 31 -8.23 2.06 11.36
C LEU A 31 -9.53 1.91 12.18
N PRO A 32 -10.71 2.34 11.68
CA PRO A 32 -11.95 2.19 12.43
C PRO A 32 -12.36 0.72 12.58
N ALA A 33 -12.06 -0.14 11.61
CA ALA A 33 -12.30 -1.58 11.74
C ALA A 33 -11.46 -2.20 12.87
N ILE A 34 -10.16 -1.85 12.96
CA ILE A 34 -9.29 -2.28 14.05
C ILE A 34 -9.81 -1.77 15.39
N ASN A 35 -10.18 -0.48 15.48
CA ASN A 35 -10.71 0.12 16.71
C ASN A 35 -12.07 -0.50 17.13
N PHE A 36 -12.92 -0.82 16.16
CA PHE A 36 -14.17 -1.53 16.42
C PHE A 36 -13.87 -2.92 16.96
N ILE A 37 -13.03 -3.70 16.28
CA ILE A 37 -12.82 -5.10 16.67
C ILE A 37 -12.01 -5.21 17.98
N SER A 38 -11.04 -4.33 18.22
CA SER A 38 -10.28 -4.29 19.48
C SER A 38 -11.16 -4.03 20.70
N LYS A 39 -12.28 -3.31 20.53
CA LYS A 39 -13.27 -3.05 21.58
C LYS A 39 -14.13 -4.26 21.93
N TYR A 40 -14.39 -5.15 20.96
CA TYR A 40 -15.29 -6.31 21.15
C TYR A 40 -14.55 -7.63 21.34
N ILE A 41 -13.27 -7.71 20.97
CA ILE A 41 -12.50 -8.95 21.03
C ILE A 41 -11.24 -8.72 21.87
N SER A 42 -11.36 -8.96 23.18
CA SER A 42 -10.21 -9.07 24.11
C SER A 42 -9.47 -10.40 23.98
N ASN A 43 -9.53 -11.04 22.80
CA ASN A 43 -9.11 -12.42 22.61
C ASN A 43 -7.84 -12.47 21.77
N ALA A 44 -6.75 -12.99 22.34
CA ALA A 44 -5.42 -13.02 21.73
C ALA A 44 -5.41 -13.63 20.32
N TYR A 45 -6.31 -14.58 20.03
CA TYR A 45 -6.46 -15.21 18.72
C TYR A 45 -6.82 -14.23 17.59
N PHE A 46 -7.55 -13.16 17.88
CA PHE A 46 -7.91 -12.16 16.87
C PHE A 46 -6.72 -11.29 16.48
N TYR A 47 -5.88 -10.91 17.44
CA TYR A 47 -4.63 -10.20 17.16
C TYR A 47 -3.66 -11.06 16.36
N ILE A 48 -3.54 -12.36 16.69
CA ILE A 48 -2.73 -13.31 15.93
C ILE A 48 -3.24 -13.41 14.48
N PHE A 49 -4.55 -13.50 14.27
CA PHE A 49 -5.13 -13.49 12.92
C PHE A 49 -4.81 -12.20 12.15
N LEU A 50 -4.96 -11.02 12.77
CA LEU A 50 -4.60 -9.74 12.14
C LEU A 50 -3.12 -9.68 11.77
N ILE A 51 -2.22 -10.15 12.64
CA ILE A 51 -0.78 -10.19 12.36
C ILE A 51 -0.49 -11.08 11.15
N ILE A 52 -1.15 -12.24 11.04
CA ILE A 52 -1.01 -13.15 9.90
C ILE A 52 -1.48 -12.47 8.61
N VAL A 53 -2.67 -11.86 8.61
CA VAL A 53 -3.23 -11.15 7.45
C VAL A 53 -2.30 -10.01 7.02
N PHE A 54 -1.78 -9.23 7.97
CA PHE A 54 -0.82 -8.17 7.69
C PHE A 54 0.45 -8.70 7.03
N HIS A 55 1.01 -9.81 7.52
CA HIS A 55 2.18 -10.44 6.90
C HIS A 55 1.93 -10.84 5.44
N PHE A 56 0.77 -11.43 5.13
CA PHE A 56 0.42 -11.78 3.75
C PHE A 56 0.33 -10.54 2.84
N VAL A 57 -0.25 -9.44 3.33
CA VAL A 57 -0.32 -8.18 2.58
C VAL A 57 1.07 -7.61 2.32
N VAL A 58 1.94 -7.58 3.34
CA VAL A 58 3.32 -7.09 3.23
C VAL A 58 4.12 -7.93 2.24
N VAL A 59 4.04 -9.26 2.33
CA VAL A 59 4.72 -10.18 1.40
C VAL A 59 4.21 -9.97 -0.03
N GLY A 60 2.88 -9.85 -0.22
CA GLY A 60 2.28 -9.58 -1.53
C GLY A 60 2.78 -8.26 -2.13
N TYR A 61 2.87 -7.21 -1.32
CA TYR A 61 3.44 -5.92 -1.73
C TYR A 61 4.93 -6.04 -2.09
N LEU A 62 5.72 -6.79 -1.31
CA LEU A 62 7.13 -7.02 -1.58
C LEU A 62 7.35 -7.74 -2.92
N ILE A 63 6.52 -8.75 -3.22
CA ILE A 63 6.54 -9.46 -4.50
C ILE A 63 6.20 -8.50 -5.65
N TYR A 64 5.19 -7.63 -5.47
CA TYR A 64 4.83 -6.63 -6.46
C TYR A 64 6.01 -5.67 -6.74
N VAL A 65 6.66 -5.16 -5.69
CA VAL A 65 7.82 -4.27 -5.81
C VAL A 65 8.98 -4.97 -6.52
N ILE A 66 9.29 -6.23 -6.16
CA ILE A 66 10.34 -7.00 -6.82
C ILE A 66 10.01 -7.19 -8.31
N LYS A 67 8.77 -7.54 -8.66
CA LYS A 67 8.35 -7.66 -10.06
C LYS A 67 8.50 -6.34 -10.83
N ALA A 68 8.12 -5.23 -10.21
CA ALA A 68 8.28 -3.90 -10.81
C ALA A 68 9.77 -3.56 -11.03
N PHE A 69 10.62 -3.86 -10.05
CA PHE A 69 12.06 -3.66 -10.13
C PHE A 69 12.70 -4.51 -11.23
N LEU A 70 12.37 -5.80 -11.31
CA LEU A 70 12.85 -6.69 -12.37
C LEU A 70 12.40 -6.23 -13.75
N LYS A 71 11.15 -5.76 -13.88
CA LYS A 71 10.64 -5.19 -15.12
C LYS A 71 11.42 -3.94 -15.53
N TYR A 72 11.71 -3.04 -14.59
CA TYR A 72 12.51 -1.83 -14.83
C TYR A 72 13.94 -2.18 -15.24
N LYS A 73 14.60 -3.11 -14.52
CA LYS A 73 15.96 -3.59 -14.84
C LYS A 73 16.04 -4.20 -16.23
N ARG A 74 15.02 -4.97 -16.64
CA ARG A 74 14.95 -5.55 -18.00
C ARG A 74 14.84 -4.48 -19.09
N ILE A 75 14.11 -3.38 -18.84
CA ILE A 75 14.01 -2.26 -19.78
C ILE A 75 15.33 -1.48 -19.85
N SER A 76 16.10 -1.41 -18.76
CA SER A 76 17.38 -0.67 -18.72
C SER A 76 18.55 -1.42 -19.36
N ASN A 77 18.48 -2.75 -19.48
CA ASN A 77 19.56 -3.60 -20.00
C ASN A 77 19.37 -3.99 -21.48
N ASN A 78 18.33 -3.48 -22.14
CA ASN A 78 17.95 -3.79 -23.51
C ASN A 78 17.76 -2.49 -24.28
#